data_AF-A0A150MJ65-F1
#
_entry.id   AF-A0A150MJ65-F1
#
_cell.length_a   1.000
_cell.length_b   1.000
_cell.length_c   1.000
_cell.angle_alpha   90.00
_cell.angle_beta   90.00
_cell.angle_gamma   90.00
#
_symmetry.space_group_name_H-M   'P 1'
#
loop_
_entity.id
_entity.type
_entity.pdbx_description
1 polymer ?
#
loop_
_entity_poly.entity_id
_entity_poly.type
_entity_poly.pdbx_seq_one_letter_code
_entity_poly.pdbx_strand_id
1 'polypeptide(L)'
;MTEEEKEIVRRHTYLGFELLRRQRNISLFSAHCALQHHERCDGNGYPRALSGDDIHEYARIVAIADVFDALTSARYHRRQYSPHEAAEYLSRRRRRSRL
;
A
#
# COMPACT_ATOMS: atom_id res chain seq x y z
N MET A 1 14.55 10.70 5.78
CA MET A 1 15.10 9.79 4.76
C MET A 1 15.47 10.61 3.57
N THR A 2 16.69 10.42 3.04
CA THR A 2 17.12 11.01 1.78
C THR A 2 16.34 10.38 0.60
N GLU A 3 16.44 10.95 -0.59
CA GLU A 3 15.78 10.37 -1.77
C GLU A 3 16.34 8.98 -2.12
N GLU A 4 17.65 8.78 -1.95
CA GLU A 4 18.32 7.50 -2.16
C GLU A 4 17.80 6.43 -1.18
N GLU A 5 17.65 6.79 0.10
CA GLU A 5 17.11 5.88 1.11
C GLU A 5 15.65 5.51 0.82
N LYS A 6 14.83 6.47 0.36
CA LYS A 6 13.44 6.21 -0.04
C LYS A 6 13.40 5.24 -1.21
N GLU A 7 14.27 5.42 -2.21
CA GLU A 7 14.32 4.54 -3.38
C GLU A 7 14.71 3.11 -2.98
N ILE A 8 15.68 2.97 -2.07
CA ILE A 8 16.03 1.65 -1.50
C ILE A 8 14.83 1.00 -0.82
N VAL A 9 14.10 1.74 0.01
CA VAL A 9 12.90 1.21 0.68
C VAL A 9 11.84 0.79 -0.32
N ARG A 10 11.56 1.59 -1.37
CA ARG A 10 10.55 1.25 -2.38
C ARG A 10 10.79 -0.10 -3.07
N ARG A 11 12.05 -0.52 -3.20
CA ARG A 11 12.44 -1.81 -3.80
C ARG A 11 11.83 -3.03 -3.10
N HIS A 12 11.39 -2.92 -1.85
CA HIS A 12 10.77 -4.05 -1.15
C HIS A 12 9.53 -4.59 -1.87
N THR A 13 8.80 -3.72 -2.60
CA THR A 13 7.64 -4.13 -3.40
C THR A 13 8.03 -5.13 -4.48
N TYR A 14 9.06 -4.80 -5.26
CA TYR A 14 9.61 -5.67 -6.32
C TYR A 14 10.29 -6.92 -5.74
N LEU A 15 11.11 -6.74 -4.70
CA LEU A 15 11.81 -7.86 -4.06
C LEU A 15 10.82 -8.86 -3.44
N GLY A 16 9.77 -8.36 -2.78
CA GLY A 16 8.70 -9.19 -2.23
C GLY A 16 7.95 -9.94 -3.32
N PHE A 17 7.58 -9.28 -4.42
CA PHE A 17 6.98 -9.95 -5.58
C PHE A 17 7.87 -11.06 -6.15
N GLU A 18 9.15 -10.78 -6.37
CA GLU A 18 10.13 -11.74 -6.88
C GLU A 18 10.29 -12.96 -5.97
N LEU A 19 10.30 -12.75 -4.66
CA LEU A 19 10.39 -13.83 -3.68
C LEU A 19 9.13 -14.68 -3.68
N LEU A 20 7.95 -14.05 -3.63
CA LEU A 20 6.66 -14.73 -3.52
C LEU A 20 6.29 -15.47 -4.80
N ARG A 21 6.51 -14.89 -5.99
CA ARG A 21 6.14 -15.53 -7.27
C ARG A 21 6.91 -16.82 -7.57
N ARG A 22 8.06 -17.02 -6.89
CA ARG A 22 8.89 -18.23 -7.02
C ARG A 22 8.44 -19.36 -6.09
N GLN A 23 7.57 -19.08 -5.13
CA GLN A 23 7.05 -20.08 -4.20
C GLN A 23 5.86 -20.81 -4.83
N ARG A 24 5.95 -22.14 -4.94
CA ARG A 24 4.90 -22.97 -5.58
C ARG A 24 3.57 -22.97 -4.81
N ASN A 25 3.61 -22.70 -3.51
CA ASN A 25 2.45 -22.72 -2.61
C ASN A 25 1.84 -21.33 -2.34
N ILE A 26 2.33 -20.28 -3.02
CA ILE A 26 1.81 -18.93 -2.90
C ILE A 26 1.15 -18.55 -4.21
N SER A 27 -0.07 -18.04 -4.13
CA SER A 27 -0.79 -17.59 -5.33
C SER A 27 -0.08 -16.39 -5.98
N LEU A 28 -0.12 -16.32 -7.31
CA LEU A 28 0.42 -15.16 -8.02
C LEU A 28 -0.31 -13.86 -7.64
N PHE A 29 -1.59 -13.95 -7.27
CA PHE A 29 -2.35 -12.80 -6.75
C PHE A 29 -1.76 -12.26 -5.45
N SER A 30 -1.38 -13.15 -4.52
CA SER A 30 -0.70 -12.76 -3.28
C SER A 30 0.65 -12.09 -3.55
N ALA A 31 1.40 -12.59 -4.55
CA ALA A 31 2.62 -11.93 -4.99
C ALA A 31 2.32 -10.51 -5.55
N HIS A 32 1.28 -10.36 -6.37
CA HIS A 32 0.87 -9.05 -6.88
C HIS A 32 0.46 -8.07 -5.79
N CYS A 33 -0.13 -8.53 -4.68
CA CYS A 33 -0.38 -7.66 -3.52
C CYS A 33 0.92 -7.04 -3.00
N ALA A 34 1.99 -7.82 -2.85
CA ALA A 34 3.29 -7.29 -2.44
C ALA A 34 3.84 -6.25 -3.45
N LEU A 35 3.63 -6.47 -4.75
CA LEU A 35 4.05 -5.53 -5.78
C LEU A 35 3.27 -4.21 -5.76
N GLN A 36 1.95 -4.27 -5.51
CA GLN A 36 1.02 -3.18 -5.80
C GLN A 36 0.42 -2.49 -4.56
N HIS A 37 0.64 -2.96 -3.34
CA HIS A 37 0.01 -2.39 -2.14
C HIS A 37 0.39 -0.92 -1.84
N HIS A 38 1.40 -0.37 -2.51
CA HIS A 38 1.76 1.04 -2.47
C HIS A 38 1.35 1.84 -3.72
N GLU A 39 0.67 1.19 -4.67
CA GLU A 39 -0.01 1.88 -5.77
C GLU A 39 -1.19 2.68 -5.22
N ARG A 40 -1.53 3.77 -5.92
CA ARG A 40 -2.60 4.67 -5.51
C ARG A 40 -3.55 4.86 -6.67
N CYS A 41 -4.84 4.92 -6.40
CA CYS A 41 -5.86 5.03 -7.45
C CYS A 41 -5.70 6.27 -8.33
N ASP A 42 -5.02 7.32 -7.83
CA ASP A 42 -4.67 8.55 -8.56
C ASP A 42 -3.38 8.46 -9.40
N GLY A 43 -2.76 7.29 -9.51
CA GLY A 43 -1.52 7.08 -10.28
C GLY A 43 -0.25 7.60 -9.60
N ASN A 44 -0.34 8.28 -8.45
CA ASN A 44 0.82 8.82 -7.73
C ASN A 44 1.49 7.80 -6.79
N GLY A 45 1.22 6.52 -7.02
CA GLY A 45 1.78 5.40 -6.27
C GLY A 45 3.10 4.90 -6.85
N TYR A 46 3.59 3.80 -6.30
CA TYR A 46 4.79 3.12 -6.78
C TYR A 46 4.61 1.60 -6.60
N PRO A 47 5.38 0.74 -7.30
CA PRO A 47 6.50 1.05 -8.18
C PRO A 47 6.16 1.35 -9.65
N ARG A 48 4.92 1.07 -10.11
CA ARG A 48 4.54 1.19 -11.52
C ARG A 48 3.62 2.36 -11.83
N ALA A 49 3.21 3.13 -10.81
CA ALA A 49 2.32 4.28 -10.97
C ALA A 49 0.99 3.90 -11.64
N LEU A 50 0.44 2.75 -11.25
CA LEU A 50 -0.85 2.26 -11.76
C LEU A 50 -2.00 3.07 -11.19
N SER A 51 -3.10 3.15 -11.93
CA SER A 51 -4.26 3.94 -11.56
C SER A 51 -5.54 3.12 -11.56
N GLY A 52 -6.55 3.56 -10.81
CA GLY A 52 -7.90 3.00 -10.85
C GLY A 52 -7.98 1.46 -10.81
N ASP A 53 -8.45 0.88 -11.91
CA ASP A 53 -8.68 -0.56 -12.08
C ASP A 53 -7.47 -1.33 -12.64
N ASP A 54 -6.38 -0.65 -12.97
CA ASP A 54 -5.10 -1.30 -13.31
C ASP A 54 -4.42 -1.89 -12.07
N ILE A 55 -4.82 -1.43 -10.88
CA ILE A 55 -4.38 -1.97 -9.59
C ILE A 55 -5.24 -3.17 -9.25
N HIS A 56 -4.61 -4.32 -8.97
CA HIS A 56 -5.33 -5.53 -8.60
C HIS A 56 -6.22 -5.28 -7.38
N GLU A 57 -7.44 -5.82 -7.41
CA GLU A 57 -8.44 -5.60 -6.35
C GLU A 57 -7.89 -5.91 -4.95
N TYR A 58 -7.27 -7.08 -4.79
CA TYR A 58 -6.64 -7.46 -3.51
C TYR A 58 -5.53 -6.51 -3.07
N ALA A 59 -4.75 -5.93 -3.99
CA ALA A 59 -3.75 -4.94 -3.64
C ALA A 59 -4.38 -3.64 -3.14
N ARG A 60 -5.51 -3.21 -3.73
CA ARG A 60 -6.29 -2.05 -3.22
C ARG A 60 -6.83 -2.31 -1.81
N ILE A 61 -7.32 -3.52 -1.54
CA ILE A 61 -7.79 -3.93 -0.20
C ILE A 61 -6.63 -3.91 0.80
N VAL A 62 -5.49 -4.51 0.44
CA VAL A 62 -4.29 -4.53 1.29
C VAL A 62 -3.78 -3.12 1.57
N ALA A 63 -3.75 -2.23 0.56
CA ALA A 63 -3.33 -0.84 0.74
C ALA A 63 -4.19 -0.09 1.76
N ILE A 64 -5.52 -0.32 1.76
CA ILE A 64 -6.43 0.27 2.75
C ILE A 64 -6.16 -0.31 4.14
N ALA A 65 -6.00 -1.63 4.24
CA ALA A 65 -5.72 -2.32 5.49
C ALA A 65 -4.38 -1.87 6.11
N ASP A 66 -3.33 -1.73 5.29
CA ASP A 66 -2.00 -1.28 5.71
C ASP A 66 -2.03 0.15 6.27
N VAL A 67 -2.74 1.07 5.59
CA VAL A 67 -2.90 2.44 6.09
C VAL A 67 -3.74 2.48 7.36
N PHE A 68 -4.80 1.67 7.45
CA PHE A 68 -5.62 1.58 8.65
C PHE A 68 -4.78 1.11 9.83
N ASP A 69 -4.06 0.00 9.69
CA ASP A 69 -3.17 -0.53 10.72
C ASP A 69 -2.11 0.50 11.12
N ALA A 70 -1.47 1.15 10.15
CA ALA A 70 -0.47 2.17 10.42
C ALA A 70 -0.99 3.38 11.21
N LEU A 71 -2.29 3.69 11.12
CA LEU A 71 -2.94 4.75 11.88
C LEU A 71 -3.35 4.30 13.29
N THR A 72 -3.84 3.06 13.41
CA THR A 72 -4.36 2.51 14.67
C THR A 72 -3.29 1.81 15.49
N SER A 73 -2.09 1.56 14.98
CA SER A 73 -0.99 0.94 15.72
C SER A 73 -0.18 1.99 16.49
N ALA A 74 0.19 1.68 17.74
CA ALA A 74 1.01 2.55 18.57
C ALA A 74 2.42 2.67 17.96
N ARG A 75 2.85 3.90 17.65
CA ARG A 75 4.20 4.20 17.16
C ARG A 75 4.84 5.26 18.04
N TYR A 76 6.11 5.08 18.40
CA TYR A 76 6.85 5.93 19.35
C TYR A 76 6.79 7.44 19.02
N HIS A 77 6.59 7.81 17.76
CA HIS A 77 6.59 9.19 17.28
C HIS A 77 5.20 9.75 16.89
N ARG A 78 4.09 9.03 17.14
CA ARG A 78 2.76 9.48 16.68
C ARG A 78 1.64 9.09 17.64
N ARG A 79 0.71 10.01 17.87
CA ARG A 79 -0.58 9.72 18.53
C ARG A 79 -1.35 8.69 17.71
N GLN A 80 -1.77 7.63 18.38
CA GLN A 80 -2.60 6.56 17.81
C GLN A 80 -4.00 7.09 17.48
N TYR A 81 -4.50 6.75 16.29
CA TYR A 81 -5.88 7.04 15.91
C TYR A 81 -6.78 5.96 16.52
N SER A 82 -7.96 6.36 16.99
CA SER A 82 -9.05 5.40 17.22
C SER A 82 -9.52 4.80 15.88
N PRO A 83 -10.18 3.63 15.89
CA PRO A 83 -10.75 3.03 14.68
C PRO A 83 -11.67 3.98 13.90
N HIS A 84 -12.45 4.81 14.63
CA HIS A 84 -13.33 5.81 14.02
C HIS A 84 -12.53 6.91 13.29
N GLU A 85 -11.51 7.48 13.93
CA GLU A 85 -10.67 8.52 13.32
C GLU A 85 -9.91 7.98 12.08
N ALA A 86 -9.44 6.72 12.14
CA ALA A 86 -8.78 6.08 11.00
C ALA A 86 -9.75 5.86 9.82
N ALA A 87 -10.97 5.41 10.09
CA ALA A 87 -12.01 5.24 9.06
C ALA A 87 -12.42 6.59 8.43
N GLU A 88 -12.55 7.64 9.24
CA GLU A 88 -12.83 8.99 8.77
C GLU A 88 -11.71 9.53 7.87
N TYR A 89 -10.45 9.32 8.28
CA TYR A 89 -9.27 9.69 7.52
C TYR A 89 -9.24 9.03 6.13
N LEU A 90 -9.47 7.71 6.07
CA LEU A 90 -9.52 6.95 4.82
C LEU A 90 -10.69 7.41 3.93
N SER A 91 -11.85 7.66 4.51
CA SER A 91 -13.04 8.15 3.79
C SER A 91 -12.82 9.53 3.16
N ARG A 92 -12.08 10.43 3.83
CA ARG A 92 -11.70 11.73 3.27
C ARG A 92 -10.75 11.61 2.08
N ARG A 93 -9.78 10.67 2.11
CA ARG A 93 -8.85 10.44 0.98
C ARG A 93 -9.57 9.97 -0.29
N ARG A 94 -10.63 9.17 -0.16
CA ARG A 94 -11.48 8.75 -1.29
C ARG A 94 -12.08 9.95 -2.06
N ARG A 95 -12.36 11.07 -1.38
CA ARG A 95 -12.90 12.28 -2.02
C ARG A 95 -11.84 13.11 -2.76
N ARG A 96 -10.55 12.94 -2.45
CA ARG A 96 -9.44 13.66 -3.11
C ARG A 96 -8.80 12.89 -4.27
N SER A 97 -8.97 11.56 -4.31
CA SER A 97 -8.37 10.66 -5.32
C SER A 97 -9.34 10.28 -6.46
N ARG A 98 -10.42 11.04 -6.65
CA ARG A 98 -11.49 10.78 -7.65
C ARG A 98 -11.54 11.81 -8.80
N LEU A 99 -10.45 12.53 -9.04
CA LEU A 99 -10.20 13.33 -10.25
C LEU A 99 -8.80 13.01 -10.76
#